data_AF-A0A2M8JSF9-F1
#
_entry.id   AF-A0A2M8JSF9-F1
#
_cell.length_a   1.000
_cell.length_b   1.000
_cell.length_c   1.000
_cell.angle_alpha   90.00
_cell.angle_beta   90.00
_cell.angle_gamma   90.00
#
_symmetry.space_group_name_H-M   'P 1'
#
loop_
_entity.id
_entity.type
_entity.pdbx_description
1 polymer ?
#
loop_
_entity_poly.entity_id
_entity_poly.type
_entity_poly.pdbx_seq_one_letter_code
_entity_poly.pdbx_strand_id
1 'polypeptide(L)' 'MIKKYTEWHNGLTPLKRFFVSFMLNWLYWLIAWLIADEFFFDEKHSWKYHILHATWMALFITIPFSWREVKQIFKRPYNS' A
#
# COMPACT_ATOMS: atom_id res chain seq x y z
N MET A 1 13.94 -16.64 2.31
CA MET A 1 13.68 -15.18 2.18
C MET A 1 12.59 -14.67 3.11
N ILE A 2 11.46 -15.39 3.25
CA ILE A 2 10.33 -14.98 4.10
C ILE A 2 10.76 -14.66 5.54
N LYS A 3 11.58 -15.50 6.21
CA LYS A 3 12.01 -15.27 7.60
C LYS A 3 12.75 -13.93 7.83
N LYS A 4 13.74 -13.61 6.99
CA LYS A 4 14.50 -12.34 7.09
C LYS A 4 13.59 -11.13 6.86
N TYR A 5 12.63 -11.24 5.93
CA TYR A 5 11.63 -10.19 5.70
C TYR A 5 10.72 -10.03 6.92
N THR A 6 10.23 -11.12 7.49
CA THR A 6 9.34 -11.08 8.67
C THR A 6 10.04 -10.47 9.88
N GLU A 7 11.31 -10.82 10.13
CA GLU A 7 12.11 -10.24 11.22
C GLU A 7 12.35 -8.74 11.02
N TRP A 8 12.77 -8.34 9.81
CA TRP A 8 12.95 -6.93 9.47
C TRP A 8 11.63 -6.15 9.59
N HIS A 9 10.55 -6.68 9.01
CA HIS A 9 9.22 -6.06 9.02
C HIS A 9 8.68 -5.93 10.46
N ASN A 10 8.92 -6.93 11.29
CA ASN A 10 8.55 -6.91 12.71
C ASN A 10 9.44 -6.02 13.58
N GLY A 11 10.58 -5.55 13.07
CA GLY A 11 11.41 -4.52 13.71
C GLY A 11 10.98 -3.09 13.37
N LEU A 12 10.12 -2.89 12.37
CA LEU A 12 9.69 -1.55 11.94
C LEU A 12 8.64 -0.97 12.90
N THR A 13 8.62 0.36 13.03
CA THR A 13 7.54 1.08 13.74
C THR A 13 6.21 0.87 13.01
N PRO A 14 5.05 0.93 13.71
CA PRO A 14 3.73 0.73 13.09
C PRO A 14 3.50 1.62 11.85
N LEU A 15 3.96 2.87 11.90
CA LEU A 15 3.90 3.80 10.76
C LEU A 15 4.73 3.32 9.56
N LYS A 16 5.96 2.82 9.80
CA LYS A 16 6.82 2.30 8.73
C LYS A 16 6.25 1.02 8.13
N ARG A 17 5.66 0.12 8.92
CA ARG A 17 4.96 -1.08 8.40
C ARG A 17 3.76 -0.71 7.54
N PHE A 18 2.95 0.24 8.02
CA PHE A 18 1.83 0.77 7.26
C PHE A 18 2.29 1.35 5.92
N PHE A 19 3.34 2.16 5.93
CA PHE A 19 3.88 2.77 4.72
C PHE A 19 4.45 1.72 3.74
N VAL A 20 5.23 0.75 4.23
CA VAL A 20 5.75 -0.34 3.38
C VAL A 20 4.62 -1.15 2.76
N SER A 21 3.58 -1.49 3.55
CA SER A 21 2.41 -2.22 3.05
C SER A 21 1.65 -1.40 2.00
N PHE A 22 1.49 -0.10 2.24
CA PHE A 22 0.87 0.83 1.29
C PHE A 22 1.65 0.92 -0.01
N MET A 23 2.98 1.10 0.05
CA MET A 23 3.84 1.20 -1.13
C MET A 23 3.85 -0.08 -1.95
N LEU A 24 3.86 -1.25 -1.30
CA LEU A 24 3.81 -2.54 -2.00
C LEU A 24 2.46 -2.74 -2.70
N ASN A 25 1.34 -2.42 -2.04
CA ASN A 25 0.02 -2.46 -2.67
C ASN A 25 -0.09 -1.44 -3.80
N TRP A 26 0.45 -0.24 -3.62
CA TRP A 26 0.45 0.80 -4.63
C TRP A 26 1.22 0.39 -5.88
N LEU A 27 2.42 -0.15 -5.71
CA LEU A 27 3.22 -0.69 -6.82
C LEU A 27 2.51 -1.87 -7.50
N TYR A 28 1.92 -2.77 -6.73
CA TYR A 28 1.15 -3.89 -7.28
C TYR A 28 0.01 -3.40 -8.17
N TRP A 29 -0.81 -2.46 -7.70
CA TRP A 29 -1.92 -1.92 -8.48
C TRP A 29 -1.46 -1.10 -9.68
N LEU A 30 -0.39 -0.34 -9.56
CA LEU A 30 0.16 0.42 -10.66
C LEU A 30 0.66 -0.52 -11.78
N ILE A 31 1.43 -1.55 -11.43
CA ILE A 31 1.96 -2.52 -12.40
C ILE A 31 0.82 -3.35 -13.00
N ALA A 32 -0.10 -3.85 -12.18
CA ALA A 32 -1.24 -4.62 -12.66
C ALA A 32 -2.10 -3.81 -13.65
N TRP A 33 -2.29 -2.51 -13.38
CA TRP A 33 -3.01 -1.64 -14.30
C TRP A 33 -2.22 -1.35 -15.56
N LEU A 34 -0.92 -1.04 -15.48
CA LEU A 34 -0.09 -0.83 -16.68
C LEU A 34 -0.08 -2.05 -17.60
N ILE A 35 0.00 -3.26 -17.03
CA ILE A 35 -0.15 -4.50 -17.79
C ILE A 35 -1.57 -4.62 -18.36
N ALA A 36 -2.60 -4.28 -17.57
CA ALA A 36 -3.97 -4.34 -18.08
C ALA A 36 -4.21 -3.37 -19.25
N ASP A 37 -3.66 -2.15 -19.19
CA ASP A 37 -3.72 -1.14 -20.26
C ASP A 37 -3.12 -1.70 -21.55
N GLU A 38 -1.92 -2.27 -21.46
CA GLU A 38 -1.18 -2.72 -22.64
C GLU A 38 -1.79 -3.99 -23.27
N PHE A 39 -2.49 -4.82 -22.50
CA PHE A 39 -3.01 -6.12 -22.97
C PHE A 39 -4.54 -6.17 -23.17
N PHE A 40 -5.32 -5.32 -22.50
CA PHE A 40 -6.79 -5.43 -22.48
C PHE A 40 -7.54 -4.16 -22.88
N PHE A 41 -6.94 -2.97 -22.77
CA PHE A 41 -7.61 -1.71 -23.08
C PHE A 41 -7.04 -1.06 -24.34
N ASP A 42 -7.87 -0.92 -25.38
CA ASP A 42 -7.51 -0.15 -26.59
C ASP A 42 -7.58 1.39 -26.36
N GLU A 43 -8.08 1.82 -25.20
CA GLU A 43 -8.23 3.23 -24.85
C GLU A 43 -6.99 3.76 -24.11
N LYS A 44 -6.34 4.79 -24.69
CA LYS A 44 -5.22 5.48 -24.05
C LYS A 44 -5.69 6.25 -22.82
N HIS A 45 -5.51 5.65 -21.65
CA HIS A 45 -5.72 6.33 -20.39
C HIS A 45 -4.53 7.26 -20.06
N SER A 46 -4.81 8.40 -19.42
CA SER A 46 -3.75 9.33 -19.03
C SER A 46 -2.95 8.75 -17.85
N TRP A 47 -1.62 8.95 -17.85
CA TRP A 47 -0.76 8.57 -16.71
C TRP A 47 -1.25 9.10 -15.34
N LYS A 48 -1.90 10.27 -15.34
CA LYS A 48 -2.51 10.84 -14.12
C LYS A 48 -3.63 9.95 -13.57
N TYR A 49 -4.42 9.35 -14.46
CA TYR A 49 -5.48 8.41 -14.12
C TYR A 49 -4.90 7.13 -13.50
N HIS A 50 -3.84 6.56 -14.08
CA HIS A 50 -3.19 5.37 -13.52
C HIS A 50 -2.66 5.59 -12.10
N ILE A 51 -1.99 6.72 -11.88
CA ILE A 51 -1.46 7.08 -10.55
C ILE A 51 -2.60 7.28 -9.56
N LEU A 52 -3.66 8.02 -9.94
CA LEU A 52 -4.79 8.28 -9.06
C LEU A 52 -5.53 6.99 -8.71
N HIS A 53 -5.78 6.14 -9.70
CA HIS A 53 -6.44 4.85 -9.51
C HIS A 53 -5.62 3.91 -8.61
N ALA A 54 -4.32 3.76 -8.88
CA ALA A 54 -3.44 2.94 -8.04
C ALA A 54 -3.37 3.47 -6.60
N THR A 55 -3.35 4.78 -6.42
CA THR A 55 -3.40 5.43 -5.10
C THR A 55 -4.70 5.14 -4.38
N TRP A 56 -5.83 5.22 -5.09
CA TRP A 56 -7.14 4.96 -4.52
C TRP A 56 -7.30 3.50 -4.10
N MET A 57 -6.95 2.56 -4.98
CA MET A 57 -7.00 1.12 -4.71
C MET A 57 -6.06 0.73 -3.56
N ALA A 58 -4.84 1.27 -3.54
CA ALA A 58 -3.89 1.02 -2.48
C ALA A 58 -4.40 1.52 -1.12
N LEU A 59 -5.03 2.70 -1.07
CA LEU A 59 -5.63 3.21 0.16
C LEU A 59 -6.80 2.33 0.61
N PHE A 60 -7.73 2.01 -0.30
CA PHE A 60 -8.90 1.20 0.00
C PHE A 60 -8.57 -0.19 0.52
N ILE A 61 -7.48 -0.80 0.05
CA ILE A 61 -7.06 -2.12 0.52
C ILE A 61 -6.19 -2.02 1.77
N THR A 62 -5.24 -1.07 1.80
CA THR A 62 -4.27 -0.99 2.91
C THR A 62 -4.89 -0.52 4.22
N ILE A 63 -5.88 0.38 4.19
CA ILE A 63 -6.55 0.89 5.40
C ILE A 63 -7.24 -0.24 6.19
N PRO A 64 -8.12 -1.08 5.61
CA PRO A 64 -8.76 -2.17 6.34
C PRO A 64 -7.79 -3.29 6.71
N PHE A 65 -6.83 -3.64 5.84
CA PHE A 65 -5.85 -4.68 6.13
C PHE A 65 -4.89 -4.31 7.27
N SER A 66 -4.48 -3.04 7.31
CA SER A 66 -3.55 -2.51 8.31
C SER A 66 -4.26 -1.73 9.42
N TRP A 67 -5.55 -2.04 9.66
CA TRP A 67 -6.38 -1.31 10.63
C TRP A 67 -5.82 -1.37 12.06
N ARG A 68 -5.08 -2.43 12.40
CA ARG A 68 -4.41 -2.57 13.70
C ARG A 68 -3.28 -1.55 13.84
N GLU A 69 -2.46 -1.39 12.81
CA GLU A 69 -1.36 -0.44 12.72
C GLU A 69 -1.88 0.99 12.70
N VAL A 70 -2.95 1.26 11.94
CA VAL A 70 -3.65 2.55 11.93
C VAL A 70 -4.13 2.90 13.33
N LYS A 71 -4.81 1.98 14.03
CA LYS A 71 -5.23 2.19 15.42
C LYS A 71 -4.06 2.46 16.37
N GLN A 72 -2.91 1.83 16.16
CA GLN A 72 -1.70 2.06 16.97
C GLN A 72 -1.07 3.43 16.70
N ILE A 73 -1.12 3.92 15.45
CA ILE A 73 -0.64 5.26 15.08
C ILE A 73 -1.53 6.35 15.71
N PHE A 74 -2.84 6.14 15.74
CA PHE A 74 -3.80 7.11 16.29
C PHE A 74 -4.06 6.96 17.80
N LYS A 75 -3.60 5.87 18.43
CA LYS A 75 -3.53 5.81 19.90
C LYS A 75 -2.42 6.77 20.36
N ARG A 76 -2.83 7.96 20.80
CA ARG A 76 -1.95 8.91 21.51
C ARG A 76 -1.14 8.18 22.59
N PRO A 77 0.15 8.50 22.79
CA PRO A 77 0.82 8.11 24.02
C PRO A 77 0.05 8.76 25.16
N TYR A 78 -0.60 7.96 26.00
CA TYR A 78 -1.11 8.44 27.26
C TYR A 78 0.12 8.78 28.09
N ASN A 79 0.38 10.07 28.30
CA ASN A 79 1.47 10.55 29.15
C ASN A 79 1.46 9.75 30.46
N SER A 80 2.58 9.12 30.76
CA SER A 80 2.95 8.70 32.11
C SER A 80 4.22 9.41 32.52
#